data_AF-A0A9Q0G462-F1
#
_entry.id   AF-A0A9Q0G462-F1
#
_cell.length_a   1.000
_cell.length_b   1.000
_cell.length_c   1.000
_cell.angle_alpha   90.00
_cell.angle_beta   90.00
_cell.angle_gamma   90.00
#
_symmetry.space_group_name_H-M   'P 1'
#
loop_
_entity.id
_entity.type
_entity.pdbx_description
1 polymer ?
#
loop_
_entity_poly.entity_id
_entity_poly.type
_entity_poly.pdbx_seq_one_letter_code
_entity_poly.pdbx_strand_id
1 'polypeptide(L)'
;MPGLVCNTTQHFVRSSRVPLVPVQKPSVHHAKSNFYCGTEELNSAHQSYTQLHGGFFGIPHMFSIVRLLGSRSLPWLIRALLDHISNKVCRAFEQLVVVVY
;
A
#
# COMPACT_ATOMS: atom_id res chain seq x y z
N MET A 1 -8.38 -0.24 2.62
CA MET A 1 -8.45 0.95 1.74
C MET A 1 -8.78 0.49 0.33
N PRO A 2 -10.02 0.67 -0.17
CA PRO A 2 -10.34 0.33 -1.54
C PRO A 2 -9.65 1.30 -2.50
N GLY A 3 -8.83 0.77 -3.39
CA GLY A 3 -8.17 1.52 -4.47
C GLY A 3 -8.90 1.33 -5.79
N LEU A 4 -8.95 2.37 -6.61
CA LEU A 4 -9.43 2.32 -8.00
C LEU A 4 -8.23 2.29 -8.93
N VAL A 5 -8.25 1.40 -9.92
CA VAL A 5 -7.21 1.34 -10.97
C VAL A 5 -7.58 2.29 -12.10
N CYS A 6 -6.67 3.21 -12.45
CA CYS A 6 -6.74 3.94 -13.70
C CYS A 6 -5.91 3.20 -14.76
N ASN A 7 -6.58 2.56 -15.72
CA ASN A 7 -5.89 1.77 -16.74
C ASN A 7 -4.96 2.60 -17.65
N THR A 8 -5.28 3.87 -17.89
CA THR A 8 -4.45 4.74 -18.74
C THR A 8 -3.12 5.09 -18.08
N THR A 9 -3.11 5.34 -16.77
CA THR A 9 -1.89 5.72 -16.03
C THR A 9 -1.25 4.55 -15.30
N GLN A 10 -1.90 3.39 -15.25
CA GLN A 10 -1.47 2.22 -14.47
C GLN A 10 -1.23 2.56 -12.99
N HIS A 11 -2.02 3.51 -12.48
CA HIS A 11 -1.98 3.96 -11.08
C HIS A 11 -3.22 3.50 -10.32
N PHE A 12 -3.01 3.12 -9.07
CA PHE A 12 -4.05 2.92 -8.08
C PHE A 12 -4.22 4.21 -7.29
N VAL A 13 -5.45 4.72 -7.22
CA VAL A 13 -5.81 5.93 -6.45
C VAL A 13 -6.82 5.57 -5.37
N ARG A 14 -6.82 6.31 -4.26
CA ARG A 14 -7.77 6.08 -3.17
C ARG A 14 -9.20 6.33 -3.65
N SER A 15 -10.11 5.42 -3.33
CA SER A 15 -11.55 5.64 -3.58
C SER A 15 -12.08 6.75 -2.67
N SER A 16 -12.81 7.71 -3.25
CA SER A 16 -13.52 8.75 -2.51
C SER A 16 -14.82 8.25 -1.86
N ARG A 17 -15.30 7.06 -2.24
CA ARG A 17 -16.63 6.55 -1.86
C ARG A 17 -16.67 5.78 -0.54
N VAL A 18 -15.51 5.49 0.06
CA VAL A 18 -15.43 4.72 1.31
C VAL A 18 -14.78 5.58 2.38
N PRO A 19 -15.48 5.90 3.47
CA PRO A 19 -14.90 6.62 4.60
C PRO A 19 -13.63 5.91 5.05
N LEU A 20 -12.51 6.63 5.09
CA LEU A 20 -11.30 6.10 5.69
C LEU A 20 -11.54 6.00 7.18
N VAL A 21 -11.59 4.78 7.72
CA VAL A 21 -11.29 4.59 9.14
C VAL A 21 -9.79 4.83 9.28
N PRO A 22 -9.35 5.92 9.92
CA PRO A 22 -7.93 6.17 10.10
C PRO A 22 -7.39 5.09 11.01
N VAL A 23 -6.52 4.24 10.48
CA VAL A 23 -5.74 3.35 11.34
C VAL A 23 -4.75 4.25 12.07
N GLN A 24 -4.87 4.34 13.40
CA GLN A 24 -3.94 5.11 14.23
C GLN A 24 -2.55 4.51 14.08
N LYS A 25 -1.68 5.20 13.33
CA LYS A 25 -0.28 4.83 13.26
C LYS A 25 0.42 5.37 14.51
N PRO A 26 1.32 4.60 15.14
CA PRO A 26 2.18 5.12 16.19
C PRO A 26 2.93 6.36 15.68
N SER A 27 3.07 7.37 16.52
CA SER A 27 3.95 8.50 16.21
C SER A 27 5.39 7.99 16.11
N VAL A 28 6.11 8.42 15.08
CA VAL A 28 7.53 8.12 14.95
C VAL A 28 8.28 9.10 15.84
N HIS A 29 9.21 8.61 16.66
CA HIS A 29 10.07 9.47 17.47
C HIS A 29 10.98 10.30 16.57
N HIS A 30 11.04 11.61 16.84
CA HIS A 30 11.89 12.53 16.09
C HIS A 30 13.36 12.29 16.43
N ALA A 31 14.17 11.92 15.44
CA ALA A 31 15.62 11.78 15.58
C ALA A 31 16.34 13.09 15.20
N LYS A 32 17.65 13.19 15.51
CA LYS A 32 18.47 14.29 15.00
C LYS A 32 18.54 14.23 13.47
N SER A 33 18.63 15.39 12.82
CA SER A 33 18.64 15.52 11.36
C SER A 33 19.67 14.62 10.64
N ASN A 34 20.83 14.43 11.27
CA ASN A 34 21.93 13.59 10.78
C ASN A 34 21.58 12.10 10.64
N PHE A 35 20.51 11.62 11.28
CA PHE A 35 20.02 10.23 11.13
C PHE A 35 19.07 10.05 9.94
N TYR A 36 18.70 11.14 9.25
CA TYR A 36 17.83 11.13 8.07
C TYR A 36 18.64 11.47 6.81
N CYS A 37 18.44 12.66 6.23
CA CYS A 37 19.11 13.14 5.03
C CYS A 37 20.28 14.08 5.31
N GLY A 38 20.70 14.25 6.56
CA GLY A 38 21.87 15.05 6.94
C GLY A 38 21.48 16.38 7.59
N THR A 39 20.88 17.31 6.82
CA THR A 39 20.45 18.63 7.32
C THR A 39 18.93 18.80 7.27
N GLU A 40 18.41 19.78 8.00
CA GLU A 40 16.97 20.05 8.06
C GLU A 40 16.40 20.47 6.70
N GLU A 41 17.17 21.23 5.92
CA GLU A 41 16.83 21.63 4.56
C GLU A 41 16.74 20.40 3.65
N LEU A 42 17.69 19.45 3.77
CA LEU A 42 17.68 18.21 2.99
C LEU A 42 16.51 17.31 3.37
N ASN A 43 16.18 17.21 4.67
CA ASN A 43 15.01 16.46 5.12
C ASN A 43 13.71 17.05 4.54
N SER A 44 13.59 18.38 4.56
CA SER A 44 12.42 19.09 4.04
C SER A 44 12.28 18.92 2.52
N ALA A 45 13.40 19.02 1.79
CA ALA A 45 13.43 18.77 0.35
C ALA A 45 13.04 17.32 0.02
N HIS A 46 13.58 16.35 0.76
CA HIS A 46 13.23 14.94 0.59
C HIS A 46 11.75 14.68 0.90
N GLN A 47 11.22 15.28 1.98
CA GLN A 47 9.82 15.17 2.34
C GLN A 47 8.91 15.70 1.22
N SER A 48 9.22 16.86 0.66
CA SER A 48 8.49 17.44 -0.48
C SER A 48 8.47 16.48 -1.68
N TYR A 49 9.61 15.88 -2.02
CA TYR A 49 9.70 14.88 -3.08
C TYR A 49 8.84 13.64 -2.80
N THR A 50 8.90 13.11 -1.57
CA THR A 50 8.10 11.92 -1.21
C THR A 50 6.59 12.17 -1.24
N GLN A 51 6.13 13.42 -1.04
CA GLN A 51 4.70 13.76 -1.14
C GLN A 51 4.14 13.56 -2.55
N LEU A 52 4.96 13.73 -3.60
CA LEU A 52 4.57 13.47 -4.99
C LEU A 52 4.16 12.00 -5.20
N HIS A 53 4.77 11.09 -4.44
CA HIS A 53 4.47 9.66 -4.46
C HIS A 53 3.36 9.25 -3.48
N GLY A 54 2.88 10.16 -2.61
CA GLY A 54 1.85 9.88 -1.62
C GLY A 54 0.42 9.83 -2.16
N GLY A 55 0.18 10.40 -3.35
CA GLY A 55 -1.15 10.52 -3.96
C GLY A 55 -1.64 9.28 -4.71
N PHE A 56 -0.76 8.33 -5.02
CA PHE A 56 -1.08 7.14 -5.81
C PHE A 56 -0.21 5.95 -5.41
N PHE A 57 -0.53 4.77 -5.94
CA PHE A 57 0.34 3.59 -5.92
C PHE A 57 0.52 3.08 -7.36
N GLY A 58 1.71 2.63 -7.75
CA GLY A 58 2.03 2.36 -9.17
C GLY A 58 3.41 1.74 -9.36
N ILE A 59 3.91 1.72 -10.60
CA ILE A 59 5.17 1.05 -10.98
C ILE A 59 6.36 1.40 -10.07
N PRO A 60 6.65 2.69 -9.75
CA PRO A 60 7.78 3.02 -8.88
C PRO A 60 7.68 2.36 -7.49
N HIS A 61 6.47 2.27 -6.95
CA HIS A 61 6.19 1.63 -5.68
C HIS A 61 6.35 0.11 -5.76
N MET A 62 5.78 -0.51 -6.81
CA MET A 62 5.89 -1.95 -7.04
C MET A 62 7.35 -2.39 -7.19
N PHE A 63 8.13 -1.63 -7.97
CA PHE A 63 9.55 -1.90 -8.14
C PHE A 63 10.32 -1.76 -6.82
N SER A 64 10.02 -0.74 -6.03
CA SER A 64 10.64 -0.55 -4.70
C SER A 64 10.31 -1.70 -3.75
N ILE A 65 9.07 -2.19 -3.74
CA ILE A 65 8.64 -3.35 -2.95
C ILE A 65 9.42 -4.61 -3.37
N VAL A 66 9.50 -4.89 -4.67
CA VAL A 66 10.23 -6.06 -5.18
C VAL A 66 11.71 -5.98 -4.80
N ARG A 67 12.33 -4.80 -4.93
CA ARG A 67 13.74 -4.59 -4.53
C ARG A 67 13.98 -4.77 -3.04
N LEU A 68 13.08 -4.26 -2.19
CA LEU A 68 13.22 -4.35 -0.74
C LEU A 68 12.94 -5.76 -0.21
N LEU A 69 11.94 -6.45 -0.76
CA LEU A 69 11.60 -7.81 -0.35
C LEU A 69 12.61 -8.85 -0.87
N GLY A 70 13.11 -8.64 -2.09
CA GLY A 70 13.99 -9.58 -2.77
C GLY A 70 13.32 -10.92 -3.11
N SER A 71 14.10 -11.81 -3.74
CA SER A 71 13.62 -13.12 -4.21
C SER A 71 13.22 -14.07 -3.11
N ARG A 72 13.74 -13.89 -1.89
CA ARG A 72 13.42 -14.74 -0.74
C ARG A 72 12.01 -14.48 -0.22
N SER A 73 11.61 -13.22 -0.06
CA SER A 73 10.36 -12.85 0.61
C SER A 73 9.20 -12.62 -0.36
N LEU A 74 9.49 -12.28 -1.62
CA LEU A 74 8.45 -12.03 -2.61
C LEU A 74 7.51 -13.23 -2.85
N PRO A 75 7.98 -14.49 -2.95
CA PRO A 75 7.10 -15.65 -3.09
C PRO A 75 6.13 -15.81 -1.92
N TRP A 76 6.57 -15.49 -0.70
CA TRP A 76 5.73 -15.54 0.49
C TRP A 76 4.63 -14.49 0.47
N LEU A 77 4.94 -13.26 0.01
CA LEU A 77 3.93 -12.23 -0.18
C LEU A 77 2.90 -12.64 -1.23
N ILE A 78 3.35 -13.18 -2.37
CA ILE A 78 2.46 -13.67 -3.43
C ILE A 78 1.54 -14.77 -2.88
N ARG A 79 2.10 -15.73 -2.15
CA ARG A 79 1.32 -16.81 -1.52
C ARG A 79 0.26 -16.25 -0.56
N ALA A 80 0.63 -15.34 0.35
CA ALA A 80 -0.30 -14.75 1.30
C ALA A 80 -1.44 -13.98 0.60
N LEU A 81 -1.15 -13.30 -0.51
CA LEU A 81 -2.16 -12.62 -1.32
C LEU A 81 -3.11 -13.62 -2.00
N LEU A 82 -2.58 -14.71 -2.57
CA LEU A 82 -3.38 -15.77 -3.18
C LEU A 82 -4.29 -16.44 -2.15
N ASP A 83 -3.76 -16.77 -0.97
CA ASP A 83 -4.54 -17.33 0.14
C ASP A 83 -5.65 -16.38 0.58
N HIS A 84 -5.37 -15.07 0.65
CA HIS A 84 -6.39 -14.07 0.99
C HIS A 84 -7.50 -13.97 -0.07
N ILE A 85 -7.15 -13.98 -1.36
CA ILE A 85 -8.12 -13.96 -2.46
C ILE A 85 -8.98 -15.23 -2.42
N SER A 86 -8.36 -16.40 -2.31
CA SER A 86 -9.06 -17.69 -2.23
C SER A 86 -10.08 -17.68 -1.09
N ASN A 87 -9.67 -17.27 0.12
CA ASN A 87 -10.56 -17.17 1.27
C ASN A 87 -11.72 -16.19 1.06
N LYS A 88 -11.48 -15.03 0.43
CA LYS A 88 -12.55 -14.08 0.12
C LYS A 88 -13.55 -14.64 -0.89
N VAL A 89 -13.06 -15.35 -1.91
CA VAL A 89 -13.91 -15.98 -2.93
C VAL A 89 -14.77 -17.08 -2.29
N CYS A 90 -14.17 -18.00 -1.53
CA CYS A 90 -14.92 -19.06 -0.84
C CYS A 90 -16.03 -18.50 0.05
N ARG A 91 -15.73 -17.49 0.87
CA ARG A 91 -16.72 -16.83 1.74
C ARG A 91 -17.85 -16.15 0.96
N ALA A 92 -17.54 -15.53 -0.17
CA ALA A 92 -18.56 -14.90 -1.00
C ALA A 92 -19.51 -15.94 -1.61
N PHE A 93 -18.99 -17.10 -2.02
CA PHE A 93 -19.79 -18.22 -2.50
C PHE A 93 -20.69 -18.80 -1.41
N GLU A 94 -20.17 -19.02 -0.20
CA GLU A 94 -20.98 -19.49 0.94
C GLU A 94 -22.15 -18.54 1.24
N GLN A 95 -21.89 -17.23 1.25
CA GLN A 95 -22.94 -16.23 1.47
C GLN A 95 -24.01 -16.22 0.36
N LEU A 96 -23.62 -16.44 -0.89
CA LEU A 96 -24.56 -16.54 -2.01
C LEU A 96 -25.43 -17.81 -1.91
N VAL A 97 -24.85 -18.94 -1.53
CA VAL A 97 -25.60 -20.20 -1.35
C VAL A 97 -26.62 -20.04 -0.21
N VAL A 98 -26.24 -19.49 0.94
CA VAL A 98 -27.17 -19.26 2.07
C VAL A 98 -28.30 -18.29 1.74
N VAL A 99 -28.15 -17.41 0.75
CA VAL A 99 -29.23 -16.49 0.31
C VAL A 99 -30.20 -17.15 -0.69
N VAL A 100 -29.78 -18.22 -1.36
CA VAL A 100 -30.58 -18.92 -2.38
C VAL A 100 -31.40 -20.08 -1.79
N TYR A 101 -31.04 -20.58 -0.61
CA TYR A 101 -31.78 -21.60 0.14
C TYR A 101 -32.49 -20.99 1.35
#